data_AF-A0A167VML7-F1
#
_entry.id   AF-A0A167VML7-F1
#
_cell.length_a   1.000
_cell.length_b   1.000
_cell.length_c   1.000
_cell.angle_alpha   90.00
_cell.angle_beta   90.00
_cell.angle_gamma   90.00
#
_symmetry.space_group_name_H-M   'P 1'
#
loop_
_entity.id
_entity.type
_entity.pdbx_description
1 polymer ?
#
loop_
_entity_poly.entity_id
_entity_poly.type
_entity_poly.pdbx_seq_one_letter_code
_entity_poly.pdbx_strand_id
1 'polypeptide(L)'
;MSRSRDFIVTIPSINFDHLGGTEIKLDQPSLSPPLKEYERQSGPPFAIFKFSCHSLLDPTQQGFMRIYMQIPLDGTLSSAPEVRAQQAVSQCTHTELKALASLDRENCMAVPKLLGYGEGLQGVEEFVPGGYINYVAWERVPGEPVDYYTFWKRDFEYRQRLRSAFRTAYE
;
A
#
# COMPACT_ATOMS: atom_id res chain seq x y z
N MET A 1 -30.87 -16.20 -33.73
CA MET A 1 -29.60 -16.85 -33.33
C MET A 1 -28.48 -15.87 -33.68
N SER A 2 -28.12 -14.94 -32.78
CA SER A 2 -27.03 -15.05 -31.78
C SER A 2 -25.66 -15.24 -32.47
N ARG A 3 -24.66 -14.36 -32.35
CA ARG A 3 -24.13 -13.72 -31.14
C ARG A 3 -23.45 -12.38 -31.44
N SER A 4 -23.73 -11.37 -30.59
CA SER A 4 -22.82 -10.25 -30.32
C SER A 4 -21.47 -10.81 -29.88
N ARG A 5 -20.37 -10.25 -30.39
CA ARG A 5 -19.06 -10.41 -29.75
C ARG A 5 -18.61 -9.02 -29.36
N ASP A 6 -18.81 -8.77 -28.08
CA ASP A 6 -18.53 -7.55 -27.38
C ASP A 6 -17.04 -7.19 -27.53
N PHE A 7 -16.78 -5.91 -27.82
CA PHE A 7 -15.45 -5.33 -27.74
C PHE A 7 -15.08 -5.24 -26.26
N ILE A 8 -14.21 -6.13 -25.80
CA ILE A 8 -13.56 -5.99 -24.50
C ILE A 8 -12.36 -5.07 -24.69
N VAL A 9 -12.45 -3.89 -24.11
CA VAL A 9 -11.32 -2.98 -23.90
C VAL A 9 -10.36 -3.71 -22.96
N THR A 10 -9.25 -4.19 -23.50
CA THR A 10 -8.09 -4.61 -22.74
C THR A 10 -7.53 -3.39 -22.03
N ILE A 11 -7.97 -3.17 -20.79
CA ILE A 11 -7.18 -2.43 -19.82
C ILE A 11 -5.87 -3.23 -19.73
N PRO A 12 -4.69 -2.62 -19.95
CA PRO A 12 -3.44 -3.33 -19.78
C PRO A 12 -3.38 -3.74 -18.31
N SER A 13 -3.69 -5.00 -18.05
CA SER A 13 -3.44 -5.67 -16.80
C SER A 13 -1.98 -5.41 -16.50
N ILE A 14 -1.70 -4.57 -15.51
CA ILE A 14 -0.39 -4.62 -14.88
C ILE A 14 -0.28 -6.05 -14.37
N ASN A 15 0.68 -6.75 -14.94
CA ASN A 15 0.90 -8.17 -14.80
C ASN A 15 1.34 -8.45 -13.35
N PHE A 16 0.41 -8.91 -12.52
CA PHE A 16 0.73 -9.58 -11.26
C PHE A 16 1.17 -11.02 -11.51
N ASP A 17 1.39 -11.52 -12.72
CA ASP A 17 1.83 -12.90 -12.96
C ASP A 17 3.24 -13.15 -12.39
N HIS A 18 4.07 -12.11 -12.24
CA HIS A 18 5.31 -12.19 -11.43
C HIS A 18 5.04 -12.32 -9.92
N LEU A 19 3.85 -11.91 -9.47
CA LEU A 19 3.31 -12.04 -8.11
C LEU A 19 2.12 -13.02 -8.07
N GLY A 20 1.98 -13.90 -9.08
CA GLY A 20 0.73 -14.58 -9.52
C GLY A 20 0.25 -15.67 -8.57
N GLY A 21 0.29 -15.38 -7.29
CA GLY A 21 1.29 -16.08 -6.53
C GLY A 21 1.46 -15.56 -5.10
N THR A 22 0.53 -14.81 -4.52
CA THR A 22 0.75 -14.25 -3.17
C THR A 22 -0.43 -14.58 -2.27
N GLU A 23 -0.23 -15.43 -1.27
CA GLU A 23 -1.21 -15.65 -0.22
C GLU A 23 -1.11 -14.51 0.79
N ILE A 24 -2.23 -13.82 0.99
CA ILE A 24 -2.33 -12.64 1.85
C ILE A 24 -2.91 -13.08 3.18
N LYS A 25 -2.16 -12.88 4.27
CA LYS A 25 -2.65 -13.12 5.62
C LYS A 25 -2.87 -11.77 6.31
N LEU A 26 -4.02 -11.63 6.97
CA LEU A 26 -4.26 -10.48 7.84
C LEU A 26 -3.28 -10.58 9.01
N ASP A 27 -2.25 -9.72 9.00
CA ASP A 27 -1.50 -9.47 10.22
C ASP A 27 -2.41 -8.68 11.15
N GLN A 28 -2.40 -9.04 12.44
CA GLN A 28 -3.05 -8.25 13.48
C GLN A 28 -2.68 -6.77 13.31
N PRO A 29 -3.60 -5.83 13.58
CA PRO A 29 -3.36 -4.42 13.32
C PRO A 29 -2.06 -4.02 14.00
N SER A 30 -1.01 -3.79 13.21
CA SER A 30 0.09 -2.97 13.68
C SER A 30 -0.59 -1.67 14.08
N LEU A 31 -0.47 -1.26 15.35
CA LEU A 31 -0.92 0.04 15.79
C LEU A 31 -0.19 1.08 14.95
N SER A 32 -0.76 1.41 13.78
CA SER A 32 -0.59 2.72 13.21
C SER A 32 -0.98 3.66 14.33
N PRO A 33 -0.15 4.66 14.67
CA PRO A 33 -0.57 5.68 15.62
C PRO A 33 -1.97 6.14 15.20
N PRO A 34 -2.87 6.44 16.17
CA PRO A 34 -4.16 7.03 15.83
C PRO A 34 -3.88 8.14 14.81
N LEU A 35 -4.69 8.21 13.75
CA LEU A 35 -4.65 9.26 12.75
C LEU A 35 -4.71 10.61 13.49
N LYS A 36 -3.55 11.08 13.97
CA LYS A 36 -3.35 12.48 14.30
C LYS A 36 -3.50 13.15 12.96
N GLU A 37 -4.42 14.08 12.88
CA GLU A 37 -4.70 14.91 11.72
C GLU A 37 -3.38 15.35 11.08
N TYR A 38 -2.90 14.56 10.12
CA TYR A 38 -1.93 15.00 9.16
C TYR A 38 -2.71 15.99 8.32
N GLU A 39 -2.20 17.22 8.26
CA GLU A 39 -2.75 18.33 7.47
C GLU A 39 -3.37 17.79 6.19
N ARG A 40 -4.66 18.12 5.97
CA ARG A 40 -5.48 17.67 4.84
C ARG A 40 -4.64 17.57 3.56
N GLN A 41 -4.19 16.37 3.22
CA GLN A 41 -3.80 16.10 1.85
C GLN A 41 -5.06 16.38 1.02
N SER A 42 -4.94 17.31 0.08
CA SER A 42 -6.05 17.81 -0.77
C SER A 42 -6.56 16.76 -1.77
N GLY A 43 -6.54 15.48 -1.39
CA GLY A 43 -7.04 14.34 -2.16
C GLY A 43 -8.32 13.78 -1.58
N PRO A 44 -8.96 12.81 -2.27
CA PRO A 44 -10.11 12.11 -1.71
C PRO A 44 -9.72 11.40 -0.40
N PRO A 45 -10.68 11.15 0.50
CA PRO A 45 -10.41 10.32 1.67
C PRO A 45 -10.08 8.88 1.22
N PHE A 46 -9.22 8.21 1.97
CA PHE A 46 -8.79 6.85 1.67
C PHE A 46 -8.54 6.04 2.93
N ALA A 47 -8.64 4.72 2.79
CA ALA A 47 -8.25 3.75 3.80
C ALA A 47 -6.94 3.06 3.41
N ILE A 48 -6.19 2.63 4.42
CA ILE A 48 -4.95 1.89 4.26
C ILE A 48 -5.06 0.58 5.03
N PHE A 49 -4.77 -0.53 4.37
CA PHE A 49 -4.75 -1.85 4.98
C PHE A 49 -3.37 -2.45 4.80
N LYS A 50 -2.78 -3.03 5.84
CA LYS A 50 -1.48 -3.71 5.78
C LYS A 50 -1.66 -5.19 6.08
N PHE A 51 -1.01 -6.03 5.29
CA PHE A 51 -1.04 -7.49 5.39
C PHE A 51 0.37 -8.05 5.39
N SER A 52 0.58 -9.20 6.02
CA SER A 52 1.73 -10.05 5.68
C SER A 52 1.41 -10.82 4.41
N CYS A 53 2.44 -11.08 3.63
CA CYS A 53 2.34 -11.89 2.43
C CYS A 53 3.60 -12.72 2.24
N HIS A 54 3.53 -13.71 1.36
CA HIS A 54 4.71 -14.49 0.96
C HIS A 54 4.59 -14.92 -0.49
N SER A 55 5.72 -15.24 -1.12
CA SER A 55 5.75 -15.77 -2.48
C SER A 55 5.20 -17.20 -2.53
N LEU A 56 4.30 -17.48 -3.46
CA LEU A 56 3.80 -18.84 -3.74
C LEU A 56 4.90 -19.71 -4.37
N LEU A 57 5.86 -19.11 -5.06
CA LEU A 57 6.99 -19.84 -5.64
C LEU A 57 7.99 -20.24 -4.56
N ASP A 58 8.14 -19.41 -3.53
CA ASP A 58 9.04 -19.63 -2.42
C ASP A 58 8.44 -19.04 -1.12
N PRO A 59 7.73 -19.84 -0.31
CA PRO A 59 7.12 -19.36 0.93
C PRO A 59 8.11 -18.83 1.96
N THR A 60 9.41 -19.07 1.79
CA THR A 60 10.42 -18.47 2.67
C THR A 60 10.64 -16.98 2.38
N GLN A 61 10.28 -16.52 1.18
CA GLN A 61 10.28 -15.11 0.82
C GLN A 61 9.03 -14.44 1.36
N GLN A 62 9.24 -13.79 2.51
CA GLN A 62 8.21 -13.06 3.24
C GLN A 62 8.18 -11.59 2.79
N GLY A 63 6.99 -11.01 2.81
CA GLY A 63 6.75 -9.63 2.45
C GLY A 63 5.64 -8.99 3.27
N PHE A 64 5.46 -7.70 3.04
CA PHE A 64 4.26 -6.99 3.43
C PHE A 64 3.58 -6.45 2.19
N MET A 65 2.26 -6.33 2.27
CA MET A 65 1.46 -5.66 1.26
C MET A 65 0.63 -4.57 1.92
N ARG A 66 0.54 -3.40 1.28
CA ARG A 66 -0.47 -2.39 1.58
C ARG A 66 -1.44 -2.21 0.44
N ILE A 67 -2.69 -2.04 0.83
CA ILE A 67 -3.79 -1.64 -0.05
C ILE A 67 -4.18 -0.22 0.34
N TYR A 68 -4.16 0.68 -0.64
CA TYR A 68 -4.72 2.02 -0.57
C TYR A 68 -6.02 2.05 -1.34
N MET A 69 -7.12 2.34 -0.67
CA MET A 69 -8.45 2.31 -1.28
C MET A 69 -9.15 3.64 -1.04
N GLN A 70 -9.69 4.26 -2.08
CA GLN A 70 -10.54 5.43 -1.92
C GLN A 70 -11.79 5.07 -1.11
N ILE A 71 -12.15 5.88 -0.13
CA ILE A 71 -13.39 5.71 0.64
C ILE A 71 -14.38 6.84 0.33
N PRO A 72 -15.67 6.68 0.66
CA PRO A 72 -16.66 7.71 0.43
C PRO A 72 -16.37 8.93 1.31
N LEU A 73 -16.82 10.11 0.86
CA LEU A 73 -16.88 11.30 1.69
C LEU A 73 -17.74 11.03 2.93
N ASP A 74 -17.39 11.69 4.03
CA ASP A 74 -18.13 11.54 5.29
C ASP A 74 -19.63 11.81 5.07
N GLY A 75 -20.47 11.00 5.71
CA GLY A 75 -21.93 11.02 5.53
C GLY A 75 -22.46 10.40 4.24
N THR A 76 -21.62 9.95 3.29
CA THR A 76 -22.08 9.39 2.01
C THR A 76 -21.97 7.86 1.91
N LEU A 77 -21.47 7.19 2.95
CA LEU A 77 -21.28 5.73 2.97
C LEU A 77 -22.56 4.95 2.64
N SER A 78 -23.71 5.41 3.15
CA SER A 78 -25.03 4.79 2.91
C SER A 78 -25.77 5.33 1.69
N SER A 79 -25.19 6.29 0.96
CA SER A 79 -25.78 6.81 -0.28
C SER A 79 -25.79 5.73 -1.37
N ALA A 80 -26.59 5.92 -2.42
CA ALA A 80 -26.64 5.00 -3.56
C ALA A 80 -25.28 4.91 -4.30
N PRO A 81 -24.93 3.77 -4.93
CA PRO A 81 -23.66 3.58 -5.63
C PRO A 81 -23.34 4.68 -6.65
N GLU A 82 -24.34 5.19 -7.34
CA GLU A 82 -24.20 6.25 -8.35
C GLU A 82 -23.75 7.57 -7.72
N VAL A 83 -24.20 7.86 -6.51
CA VAL A 83 -23.79 9.06 -5.76
C VAL A 83 -22.35 8.92 -5.28
N ARG A 84 -21.95 7.74 -4.82
CA ARG A 84 -20.56 7.48 -4.41
C ARG A 84 -19.62 7.47 -5.62
N ALA A 85 -20.06 6.95 -6.76
CA ALA A 85 -19.30 6.90 -8.01
C ALA A 85 -18.89 8.30 -8.50
N GLN A 86 -19.73 9.32 -8.27
CA GLN A 86 -19.41 10.71 -8.61
C GLN A 86 -18.20 11.28 -7.84
N GLN A 87 -17.80 10.62 -6.74
CA GLN A 87 -16.65 11.01 -5.92
C GLN A 87 -15.35 10.36 -6.43
N ALA A 88 -15.44 9.40 -7.34
CA ALA A 88 -14.31 8.65 -7.85
C ALA A 88 -13.26 9.57 -8.47
N VAL A 89 -12.00 9.39 -8.07
CA VAL A 89 -10.87 9.83 -8.87
C VAL A 89 -10.20 8.62 -9.48
N SER A 90 -9.72 8.79 -10.72
CA SER A 90 -9.24 7.69 -11.55
C SER A 90 -8.01 6.99 -10.97
N GLN A 91 -7.07 7.74 -10.37
CA GLN A 91 -5.88 7.18 -9.74
C GLN A 91 -5.28 8.11 -8.69
N CYS A 92 -4.53 7.53 -7.74
CA CYS A 92 -3.76 8.26 -6.74
C CYS A 92 -2.45 7.51 -6.41
N THR A 93 -1.31 8.07 -6.81
CA THR A 93 -0.01 7.52 -6.44
C THR A 93 0.39 8.05 -5.06
N HIS A 94 0.39 7.15 -4.07
CA HIS A 94 0.78 7.50 -2.71
C HIS A 94 2.28 7.69 -2.53
N THR A 95 2.68 8.56 -1.61
CA THR A 95 4.07 8.91 -1.32
C THR A 95 4.94 7.70 -1.04
N GLU A 96 4.41 6.68 -0.35
CA GLU A 96 5.15 5.44 -0.05
C GLU A 96 5.58 4.71 -1.32
N LEU A 97 4.64 4.48 -2.25
CA LEU A 97 4.95 3.83 -3.53
C LEU A 97 5.95 4.68 -4.32
N LYS A 98 5.74 6.00 -4.39
CA LYS A 98 6.65 6.91 -5.11
C LYS A 98 8.08 6.87 -4.53
N ALA A 99 8.21 6.90 -3.21
CA ALA A 99 9.50 6.86 -2.53
C ALA A 99 10.18 5.51 -2.72
N LEU A 100 9.47 4.41 -2.46
CA LEU A 100 10.04 3.07 -2.54
C LEU A 100 10.47 2.72 -3.97
N ALA A 101 9.63 3.00 -4.97
CA ALA A 101 9.98 2.78 -6.37
C ALA A 101 11.16 3.63 -6.84
N SER A 102 11.31 4.84 -6.31
CA SER A 102 12.47 5.69 -6.64
C SER A 102 13.75 5.16 -6.00
N LEU A 103 13.70 4.75 -4.73
CA LEU A 103 14.86 4.22 -4.00
C LEU A 103 15.30 2.85 -4.51
N ASP A 104 14.35 1.99 -4.88
CA ASP A 104 14.60 0.68 -5.48
C ASP A 104 15.29 0.82 -6.85
N ARG A 105 14.87 1.80 -7.68
CA ARG A 105 15.53 2.12 -8.96
C ARG A 105 16.99 2.52 -8.79
N GLU A 106 17.31 3.26 -7.73
CA GLU A 106 18.68 3.65 -7.39
C GLU A 106 19.45 2.53 -6.65
N ASN A 107 18.86 1.33 -6.54
CA ASN A 107 19.42 0.17 -5.84
C ASN A 107 19.82 0.48 -4.39
N CYS A 108 19.01 1.30 -3.72
CA CYS A 108 19.25 1.72 -2.34
C CYS A 108 19.10 0.54 -1.38
N MET A 109 20.20 0.14 -0.73
CA MET A 109 20.21 -0.98 0.23
C MET A 109 19.62 -0.62 1.61
N ALA A 110 19.25 0.64 1.83
CA ALA A 110 18.70 1.12 3.09
C ALA A 110 17.16 0.97 3.19
N VAL A 111 16.50 0.55 2.10
CA VAL A 111 15.06 0.27 2.06
C VAL A 111 14.81 -1.20 1.72
N PRO A 112 13.67 -1.78 2.15
CA PRO A 112 13.26 -3.09 1.66
C PRO A 112 13.11 -3.07 0.14
N LYS A 113 13.36 -4.20 -0.53
CA LYS A 113 13.13 -4.31 -1.97
C LYS A 113 11.66 -4.16 -2.30
N LEU A 114 11.38 -3.47 -3.40
CA LEU A 114 10.04 -3.43 -3.96
C LEU A 114 9.76 -4.79 -4.62
N LEU A 115 8.75 -5.51 -4.13
CA LEU A 115 8.32 -6.79 -4.72
C LEU A 115 7.35 -6.57 -5.88
N GLY A 116 6.57 -5.49 -5.82
CA GLY A 116 5.73 -5.04 -6.91
C GLY A 116 4.65 -4.08 -6.44
N TYR A 117 3.91 -3.54 -7.41
CA TYR A 117 2.77 -2.66 -7.16
C TYR A 117 1.75 -2.82 -8.28
N GLY A 118 0.51 -2.45 -8.01
CA GLY A 118 -0.54 -2.42 -9.01
C GLY A 118 -1.55 -1.34 -8.74
N GLU A 119 -2.13 -0.84 -9.82
CA GLU A 119 -3.17 0.16 -9.80
C GLU A 119 -4.47 -0.44 -10.30
N GLY A 120 -5.57 -0.07 -9.67
CA GLY A 120 -6.88 -0.64 -9.94
C GLY A 120 -7.98 0.38 -9.76
N LEU A 121 -9.15 0.02 -10.28
CA LEU A 121 -10.40 0.75 -10.07
C LEU A 121 -11.37 -0.13 -9.30
N GLN A 122 -12.11 0.49 -8.41
CA GLN A 122 -13.12 -0.15 -7.60
C GLN A 122 -14.32 -0.58 -8.44
N GLY A 123 -14.86 -1.74 -8.11
CA GLY A 123 -16.02 -2.33 -8.77
C GLY A 123 -17.33 -1.58 -8.50
N VAL A 124 -18.38 -1.93 -9.24
CA VAL A 124 -19.69 -1.26 -9.18
C VAL A 124 -20.38 -1.36 -7.81
N GLU A 125 -20.08 -2.42 -7.04
CA GLU A 125 -20.64 -2.66 -5.70
C GLU A 125 -19.69 -2.25 -4.56
N GLU A 126 -18.53 -1.69 -4.87
CA GLU A 126 -17.54 -1.32 -3.84
C GLU A 126 -17.85 0.05 -3.22
N PHE A 127 -16.98 0.48 -2.30
CA PHE A 127 -17.19 1.67 -1.50
C PHE A 127 -17.30 2.92 -2.35
N VAL A 128 -16.41 3.10 -3.32
CA VAL A 128 -16.47 4.21 -4.29
C VAL A 128 -16.37 3.62 -5.68
N PRO A 129 -17.49 3.29 -6.34
CA PRO A 129 -17.45 2.69 -7.68
C PRO A 129 -16.65 3.54 -8.66
N GLY A 130 -15.67 2.92 -9.34
CA GLY A 130 -14.75 3.61 -10.25
C GLY A 130 -13.67 4.46 -9.56
N GLY A 131 -13.65 4.56 -8.23
CA GLY A 131 -12.56 5.15 -7.47
C GLY A 131 -11.33 4.24 -7.45
N TYR A 132 -10.16 4.76 -7.08
CA TYR A 132 -8.95 3.95 -7.14
C TYR A 132 -8.84 2.89 -6.01
N ILE A 133 -8.11 1.82 -6.30
CA ILE A 133 -7.62 0.81 -5.35
C ILE A 133 -6.21 0.36 -5.78
N ASN A 134 -5.21 0.71 -4.97
CA ASN A 134 -3.79 0.55 -5.30
C ASN A 134 -3.10 -0.38 -4.31
N TYR A 135 -2.17 -1.18 -4.83
CA TYR A 135 -1.45 -2.22 -4.09
C TYR A 135 0.04 -1.92 -4.16
N VAL A 136 0.74 -2.11 -3.04
CA VAL A 136 2.21 -2.07 -3.00
C VAL A 136 2.69 -3.19 -2.09
N ALA A 137 3.64 -3.98 -2.57
CA ALA A 137 4.25 -5.08 -1.85
C ALA A 137 5.77 -4.89 -1.76
N TRP A 138 6.33 -5.15 -0.58
CA TRP A 138 7.76 -4.99 -0.33
C TRP A 138 8.29 -6.09 0.60
N GLU A 139 9.59 -6.31 0.53
CA GLU A 139 10.28 -7.35 1.29
C GLU A 139 10.14 -7.15 2.79
N ARG A 140 9.92 -8.24 3.53
CA ARG A 140 10.01 -8.25 4.99
C ARG A 140 11.47 -8.40 5.39
N VAL A 141 12.07 -7.31 5.89
CA VAL A 141 13.44 -7.33 6.41
C VAL A 141 13.53 -7.93 7.82
N PRO A 142 14.68 -8.53 8.18
CA PRO A 142 14.93 -8.99 9.55
C PRO A 142 14.90 -7.85 10.58
N GLY A 143 14.54 -8.19 11.81
CA GLY A 143 14.52 -7.27 12.95
C GLY A 143 13.13 -6.76 13.31
N GLU A 144 13.09 -5.90 14.33
CA GLU A 144 11.85 -5.33 14.86
C GLU A 144 11.74 -3.86 14.48
N PRO A 145 10.55 -3.38 14.08
CA PRO A 145 10.33 -1.97 13.80
C PRO A 145 10.57 -1.15 15.07
N VAL A 146 11.39 -0.11 14.96
CA VAL A 146 11.62 0.85 16.03
C VAL A 146 10.53 1.92 15.96
N ASP A 147 9.57 1.87 16.87
CA ASP A 147 8.55 2.91 16.99
C ASP A 147 9.02 4.07 17.88
N TYR A 148 8.29 5.19 17.82
CA TYR A 148 8.59 6.40 18.59
C TYR A 148 8.72 6.12 20.09
N TYR A 149 7.79 5.38 20.68
CA TYR A 149 7.76 5.14 22.12
C TYR A 149 8.87 4.19 22.54
N THR A 150 9.10 3.10 21.80
CA THR A 150 10.21 2.18 22.10
C THR A 150 11.56 2.85 21.93
N PHE A 151 11.74 3.70 20.92
CA PHE A 151 12.97 4.47 20.75
C PHE A 151 13.30 5.34 21.96
N TRP A 152 12.34 6.15 22.45
CA TRP A 152 12.59 7.08 23.55
C TRP A 152 12.65 6.43 24.93
N LYS A 153 12.08 5.24 25.10
CA LYS A 153 12.21 4.44 26.34
C LYS A 153 13.60 3.83 26.51
N ARG A 154 14.37 3.68 25.43
CA ARG A 154 15.71 3.10 25.46
C ARG A 154 16.75 4.12 25.96
N ASP A 155 17.86 3.61 26.47
CA ASP A 155 18.96 4.42 26.96
C ASP A 155 19.61 5.30 25.86
N PHE A 156 20.46 6.22 26.28
CA PHE A 156 21.15 7.12 25.36
C PHE A 156 22.07 6.37 24.38
N GLU A 157 22.77 5.33 24.84
CA GLU A 157 23.73 4.59 24.03
C GLU A 157 23.06 3.86 22.87
N TYR A 158 21.94 3.16 23.13
CA TYR A 158 21.10 2.55 22.10
C TYR A 158 20.64 3.58 21.07
N ARG A 159 20.13 4.73 21.53
CA ARG A 159 19.65 5.78 20.62
C ARG A 159 20.77 6.36 19.76
N GLN A 160 21.98 6.50 20.29
CA GLN A 160 23.15 6.95 19.53
C GLN A 160 23.61 5.91 18.50
N ARG A 161 23.63 4.62 18.87
CA ARG A 161 23.93 3.53 17.93
C ARG A 161 22.94 3.51 16.77
N LEU A 162 21.64 3.62 17.06
CA LEU A 162 20.62 3.64 16.02
C LEU A 162 20.79 4.84 15.08
N ARG A 163 20.95 6.06 15.64
CA ARG A 163 21.19 7.27 14.83
C ARG A 163 22.44 7.17 13.96
N SER A 164 23.50 6.55 14.47
CA SER A 164 24.74 6.34 13.71
C SER A 164 24.50 5.39 12.54
N ALA A 165 23.78 4.28 12.76
CA ALA A 165 23.41 3.35 11.69
C ALA A 165 22.57 4.03 10.58
N PHE A 166 21.58 4.86 10.95
CA PHE A 166 20.80 5.63 9.97
C PHE A 166 21.66 6.64 9.19
N ARG A 167 22.66 7.26 9.83
CA ARG A 167 23.59 8.18 9.15
C ARG A 167 24.44 7.44 8.12
N THR A 168 25.04 6.32 8.51
CA THR A 168 25.85 5.49 7.61
C THR A 168 25.04 4.96 6.44
N ALA A 169 23.75 4.65 6.63
CA ALA A 169 22.88 4.20 5.54
C ALA A 169 22.46 5.32 4.56
N TYR A 170 22.66 6.59 4.93
CA TYR A 170 22.34 7.76 4.10
C TYR A 170 23.52 8.25 3.26
N GLU A 171 24.76 7.97 3.71
CA GLU A 171 26.02 8.31 3.03
C GLU A 171 26.35 7.34 1.90
#